data_AF-A0A452YQR7-F1
#
_entry.id   AF-A0A452YQR7-F1
#
_cell.length_a   1.000
_cell.length_b   1.000
_cell.length_c   1.000
_cell.angle_alpha   90.00
_cell.angle_beta   90.00
_cell.angle_gamma   90.00
#
_symmetry.space_group_name_H-M   'P 1'
#
loop_
_entity.id
_entity.type
_entity.pdbx_description
1 polymer ?
#
loop_
_entity_poly.entity_id
_entity_poly.type
_entity_poly.pdbx_seq_one_letter_code
_entity_poly.pdbx_strand_id
1 'polypeptide(L)'
;MSNHQTEADPAVIALSLERSNPWISENIVYVAGDRVLTDPLCKPFSMGRNLLCVYSKKHMNDFPELIEMKRRANTRSLKEMALLLRGGSHIIWIAPSGGRDRPDPLTGEWHPAPFDASAVDNMRRLLEHSGVPGHIYPLSLLCYEIMPPPQQIEKEIGEQRVISFHGVGLSVAEEIKYGDVTAQSRNADEARGIFSEALYNSVVDQYNVLKSAIFRDRGAVSSNPAISLSQPWR
;
A
#
# COMPACT_ATOMS: atom_id res chain seq x y z
N MET A 1 3.09 -4.71 -3.14
CA MET A 1 2.41 -3.53 -3.71
C MET A 1 0.97 -3.56 -3.27
N SER A 2 0.47 -2.50 -2.65
CA SER A 2 -0.84 -2.52 -1.97
C SER A 2 -1.73 -1.35 -2.38
N ASN A 3 -3.03 -1.48 -2.18
CA ASN A 3 -3.87 -0.31 -1.93
C ASN A 3 -3.66 0.21 -0.49
N HIS A 4 -4.27 1.33 -0.14
CA HIS A 4 -4.13 1.96 1.18
C HIS A 4 -5.46 2.59 1.55
N GLN A 5 -5.97 2.37 2.76
CA GLN A 5 -7.32 2.83 3.13
C GLN A 5 -7.31 3.74 4.34
N THR A 6 -6.47 3.45 5.34
CA THR A 6 -6.45 4.18 6.61
C THR A 6 -5.03 4.42 7.09
N GLU A 7 -4.83 5.42 7.94
CA GLU A 7 -3.53 5.61 8.62
C GLU A 7 -3.21 4.44 9.58
N ALA A 8 -4.18 3.58 9.89
CA ALA A 8 -4.03 2.40 10.73
C ALA A 8 -3.71 1.11 9.95
N ASP A 9 -3.52 1.18 8.63
CA ASP A 9 -3.20 0.01 7.79
C ASP A 9 -2.02 -0.83 8.33
N PRO A 10 -0.91 -0.23 8.83
CA PRO A 10 0.16 -1.01 9.46
C PRO A 10 -0.32 -1.86 10.65
N ALA A 11 -1.23 -1.33 11.46
CA ALA A 11 -1.79 -2.06 12.59
C ALA A 11 -2.79 -3.13 12.13
N VAL A 12 -3.61 -2.86 11.11
CA VAL A 12 -4.51 -3.85 10.51
C VAL A 12 -3.73 -5.04 9.97
N ILE A 13 -2.64 -4.79 9.24
CA ILE A 13 -1.76 -5.85 8.73
C ILE A 13 -1.15 -6.64 9.89
N ALA A 14 -0.59 -5.95 10.89
CA ALA A 14 0.07 -6.62 12.00
C ALA A 14 -0.90 -7.51 12.80
N LEU A 15 -2.07 -6.99 13.19
CA LEU A 15 -3.08 -7.73 13.95
C LEU A 15 -3.66 -8.90 13.15
N SER A 16 -3.80 -8.76 11.82
CA SER A 16 -4.29 -9.85 10.96
C SER A 16 -3.30 -11.01 10.86
N LEU A 17 -2.02 -10.76 11.12
CA LEU A 17 -0.92 -11.72 10.95
C LEU A 17 -0.22 -12.12 12.25
N GLU A 18 -0.55 -11.51 13.39
CA GLU A 18 0.22 -11.65 14.64
C GLU A 18 0.34 -13.11 15.12
N ARG A 19 -0.69 -13.94 14.87
CA ARG A 19 -0.69 -15.34 15.31
C ARG A 19 -0.05 -16.29 14.30
N SER A 20 -0.34 -16.11 13.00
CA SER A 20 0.12 -17.02 11.95
C SER A 20 1.49 -16.66 11.41
N ASN A 21 1.83 -15.37 11.38
CA ASN A 21 3.04 -14.83 10.76
C ASN A 21 3.64 -13.68 11.61
N PRO A 22 3.98 -13.91 12.88
CA PRO A 22 4.46 -12.87 13.80
C PRO A 22 5.68 -12.12 13.26
N TRP A 23 6.62 -12.84 12.63
CA TRP A 23 7.80 -12.20 12.04
C TRP A 23 7.43 -11.15 10.99
N ILE A 24 6.45 -11.45 10.11
CA ILE A 24 5.96 -10.48 9.12
C ILE A 24 5.27 -9.30 9.84
N SER A 25 4.45 -9.58 10.85
CA SER A 25 3.70 -8.55 11.59
C SER A 25 4.60 -7.48 12.25
N GLU A 26 5.83 -7.86 12.62
CA GLU A 26 6.78 -6.99 13.30
C GLU A 26 7.85 -6.37 12.38
N ASN A 27 8.18 -7.03 11.26
CA ASN A 27 9.36 -6.67 10.45
C ASN A 27 9.04 -5.99 9.11
N ILE A 28 7.77 -5.78 8.75
CA ILE A 28 7.43 -4.99 7.57
C ILE A 28 7.93 -3.55 7.75
N VAL A 29 8.59 -3.04 6.71
CA VAL A 29 8.95 -1.63 6.55
C VAL A 29 7.91 -0.94 5.67
N TYR A 30 7.23 0.06 6.19
CA TYR A 30 6.18 0.79 5.47
C TYR A 30 6.73 2.04 4.80
N VAL A 31 6.55 2.15 3.49
CA VAL A 31 6.78 3.42 2.79
C VAL A 31 5.61 4.34 3.10
N ALA A 32 5.86 5.39 3.88
CA ALA A 32 4.84 6.25 4.44
C ALA A 32 5.03 7.72 4.03
N GLY A 33 3.91 8.45 3.96
CA GLY A 33 3.88 9.89 3.73
C GLY A 33 4.46 10.69 4.91
N ASP A 34 4.63 11.99 4.73
CA ASP A 34 5.10 12.88 5.80
C ASP A 34 4.04 13.16 6.87
N ARG A 35 2.74 13.07 6.53
CA ARG A 35 1.63 13.33 7.46
C ARG A 35 1.67 12.46 8.71
N VAL A 36 2.05 11.19 8.58
CA VAL A 36 2.12 10.29 9.75
C VAL A 36 3.22 10.69 10.75
N LEU A 37 4.20 11.49 10.29
CA LEU A 37 5.26 12.02 11.14
C LEU A 37 4.96 13.42 11.71
N THR A 38 4.04 14.15 11.11
CA THR A 38 3.73 15.54 11.49
C THR A 38 2.43 15.66 12.27
N ASP A 39 1.43 14.82 12.00
CA ASP A 39 0.17 14.79 12.73
C ASP A 39 0.39 14.27 14.17
N PRO A 40 0.16 15.10 15.21
CA PRO A 40 0.35 14.71 16.60
C PRO A 40 -0.43 13.46 17.02
N LEU A 41 -1.57 13.18 16.38
CA LEU A 41 -2.39 12.00 16.67
C LEU A 41 -1.84 10.73 16.02
N CYS A 42 -1.16 10.84 14.87
CA CYS A 42 -0.52 9.68 14.23
C CYS A 42 0.85 9.35 14.83
N LYS A 43 1.62 10.37 15.23
CA LYS A 43 3.02 10.21 15.63
C LYS A 43 3.27 9.06 16.63
N PRO A 44 2.49 8.89 17.72
CA PRO A 44 2.71 7.78 18.64
C PRO A 44 2.60 6.40 17.98
N PHE A 45 1.64 6.23 17.07
CA PHE A 45 1.47 4.98 16.32
C PHE A 45 2.58 4.76 15.30
N SER A 46 3.02 5.84 14.64
CA SER A 46 4.12 5.80 13.67
C SER A 46 5.47 5.48 14.30
N MET A 47 5.72 5.95 15.54
CA MET A 47 6.93 5.63 16.29
C MET A 47 7.06 4.12 16.60
N GLY A 48 5.96 3.38 16.60
CA GLY A 48 5.95 1.93 16.82
C GLY A 48 6.06 1.09 15.54
N ARG A 49 6.38 1.69 14.39
CA ARG A 49 6.46 0.99 13.08
C ARG A 49 7.78 1.26 12.39
N ASN A 50 8.24 0.30 11.59
CA ASN A 50 9.42 0.49 10.73
C ASN A 50 9.00 1.30 9.50
N LEU A 51 9.57 2.49 9.29
CA LEU A 51 9.11 3.42 8.26
C LEU A 51 10.24 3.84 7.33
N LEU A 52 9.93 3.94 6.03
CA LEU A 52 10.68 4.71 5.05
C LEU A 52 9.83 5.90 4.63
N CYS A 53 10.20 7.07 5.10
CA CYS A 53 9.35 8.25 4.96
C CYS A 53 9.66 8.99 3.66
N VAL A 54 8.63 9.24 2.85
CA VAL A 54 8.73 9.94 1.57
C VAL A 54 7.61 10.98 1.46
N TYR A 55 7.93 12.13 0.90
CA TYR A 55 6.92 13.09 0.48
C TYR A 55 6.23 12.59 -0.79
N SER A 56 4.91 12.42 -0.70
CA SER A 56 4.08 12.01 -1.84
C SER A 56 4.16 13.03 -2.96
N LYS A 57 4.18 12.55 -4.22
CA LYS A 57 4.07 13.44 -5.39
C LYS A 57 2.82 14.30 -5.34
N LYS A 58 1.72 13.78 -4.76
CA LYS A 58 0.44 14.49 -4.61
C LYS A 58 0.57 15.79 -3.83
N HIS A 59 1.46 15.84 -2.84
CA HIS A 59 1.65 16.97 -1.93
C HIS A 59 3.01 17.69 -2.13
N MET A 60 3.73 17.37 -3.20
CA MET A 60 5.05 17.94 -3.46
C MET A 60 4.95 19.46 -3.67
N ASN A 61 3.93 19.90 -4.41
CA ASN A 61 3.75 21.28 -4.83
C ASN A 61 2.78 22.10 -3.95
N ASP A 62 2.26 21.52 -2.86
CA ASP A 62 1.33 22.21 -1.97
C ASP A 62 1.94 23.49 -1.37
N PHE A 63 3.25 23.46 -1.12
CA PHE A 63 4.06 24.53 -0.56
C PHE A 63 5.33 24.68 -1.41
N PRO A 64 5.35 25.57 -2.42
CA PRO A 64 6.45 25.69 -3.38
C PRO A 64 7.82 25.89 -2.73
N GLU A 65 7.88 26.64 -1.63
CA GLU A 65 9.06 26.92 -0.82
C GLU A 65 9.68 25.66 -0.18
N LEU A 66 8.90 24.60 -0.01
CA LEU A 66 9.37 23.34 0.58
C LEU A 66 9.80 22.29 -0.46
N ILE A 67 9.59 22.54 -1.76
CA ILE A 67 9.84 21.54 -2.82
C ILE A 67 11.28 21.03 -2.78
N GLU A 68 12.27 21.92 -2.64
CA GLU A 68 13.67 21.51 -2.66
C GLU A 68 14.03 20.64 -1.46
N MET A 69 13.56 21.03 -0.26
CA MET A 69 13.72 20.24 0.95
C MET A 69 13.07 18.85 0.80
N LYS A 70 11.83 18.79 0.31
CA LYS A 70 11.10 17.54 0.08
C LYS A 70 11.82 16.62 -0.91
N ARG A 71 12.35 17.17 -2.00
CA ARG A 71 13.15 16.41 -2.99
C ARG A 71 14.45 15.85 -2.39
N ARG A 72 15.16 16.65 -1.59
CA ARG A 72 16.38 16.20 -0.90
C ARG A 72 16.07 15.09 0.11
N ALA A 73 15.00 15.22 0.89
CA ALA A 73 14.55 14.20 1.82
C ALA A 73 14.19 12.88 1.10
N ASN A 74 13.40 12.94 0.02
CA ASN A 74 13.07 11.76 -0.77
C ASN A 74 14.31 11.09 -1.37
N THR A 75 15.27 11.87 -1.85
CA THR A 75 16.54 11.35 -2.38
C THR A 75 17.31 10.58 -1.30
N ARG A 76 17.32 11.08 -0.06
CA ARG A 76 17.93 10.38 1.08
C ARG A 76 17.18 9.08 1.37
N SER A 77 15.85 9.11 1.51
CA SER A 77 15.05 7.92 1.80
C SER A 77 15.19 6.84 0.73
N LEU A 78 15.28 7.20 -0.55
CA LEU A 78 15.52 6.26 -1.64
C LEU A 78 16.92 5.63 -1.58
N LYS A 79 17.93 6.36 -1.13
CA LYS A 79 19.28 5.80 -0.89
C LYS A 79 19.26 4.79 0.26
N GLU A 80 18.61 5.12 1.37
CA GLU A 80 18.46 4.19 2.50
C GLU A 80 17.68 2.93 2.08
N MET A 81 16.61 3.09 1.30
CA MET A 81 15.86 1.96 0.73
C MET A 81 16.73 1.07 -0.16
N ALA A 82 17.57 1.66 -1.02
CA ALA A 82 18.49 0.90 -1.86
C ALA A 82 19.54 0.15 -1.02
N LEU A 83 20.02 0.74 0.08
CA LEU A 83 20.94 0.08 1.02
C LEU A 83 20.26 -1.08 1.75
N LEU A 84 19.01 -0.90 2.22
CA LEU A 84 18.22 -1.97 2.81
C LEU A 84 18.05 -3.12 1.82
N LEU A 85 17.60 -2.84 0.60
CA LEU A 85 17.41 -3.89 -0.42
C LEU A 85 18.70 -4.67 -0.73
N ARG A 86 19.86 -4.00 -0.75
CA ARG A 86 21.18 -4.65 -0.90
C ARG A 86 21.54 -5.57 0.26
N GLY A 87 21.03 -5.32 1.46
CA GLY A 87 21.20 -6.18 2.62
C GLY A 87 20.40 -7.48 2.55
N GLY A 88 19.36 -7.52 1.71
CA GLY A 88 18.43 -8.66 1.61
C GLY A 88 17.58 -8.86 2.86
N SER A 89 16.71 -9.87 2.86
CA SER A 89 15.89 -10.25 4.03
C SER A 89 14.94 -9.16 4.57
N HIS A 90 14.50 -8.24 3.71
CA HIS A 90 13.55 -7.19 4.06
C HIS A 90 12.19 -7.40 3.39
N ILE A 91 11.11 -7.04 4.09
CA ILE A 91 9.77 -6.91 3.52
C ILE A 91 9.39 -5.44 3.53
N ILE A 92 9.06 -4.90 2.36
CA ILE A 92 8.66 -3.50 2.19
C ILE A 92 7.20 -3.44 1.71
N TRP A 93 6.37 -2.72 2.45
CA TRP A 93 5.02 -2.36 2.03
C TRP A 93 5.03 -0.97 1.41
N ILE A 94 4.35 -0.82 0.28
CA ILE A 94 4.16 0.47 -0.40
C ILE A 94 2.80 0.47 -1.09
N ALA A 95 2.13 1.62 -1.04
CA ALA A 95 0.94 1.92 -1.81
C ALA A 95 1.27 2.87 -2.98
N PRO A 96 1.40 2.36 -4.22
CA PRO A 96 1.83 3.17 -5.36
C PRO A 96 0.85 4.28 -5.75
N SER A 97 -0.41 4.22 -5.29
CA SER A 97 -1.37 5.32 -5.42
C SER A 97 -0.95 6.59 -4.67
N GLY A 98 -0.04 6.46 -3.68
CA GLY A 98 0.52 7.56 -2.91
C GLY A 98 -0.46 8.24 -1.94
N GLY A 99 -1.62 7.62 -1.66
CA GLY A 99 -2.61 8.10 -0.70
C GLY A 99 -3.74 7.10 -0.48
N ARG A 100 -4.55 7.34 0.55
CA ARG A 100 -5.72 6.51 0.92
C ARG A 100 -6.76 6.45 -0.22
N ASP A 101 -7.46 5.33 -0.34
CA ASP A 101 -8.61 5.13 -1.21
C ASP A 101 -9.72 6.15 -0.86
N ARG A 102 -10.63 6.41 -1.79
CA ARG A 102 -11.78 7.30 -1.58
C ARG A 102 -13.02 6.68 -2.21
N PRO A 103 -14.21 6.97 -1.66
CA PRO A 103 -15.45 6.57 -2.30
C PRO A 103 -15.61 7.33 -3.61
N ASP A 104 -16.17 6.67 -4.61
CA ASP A 104 -16.65 7.33 -5.82
C ASP A 104 -17.69 8.41 -5.43
N PRO A 105 -17.56 9.65 -5.93
CA PRO A 105 -18.41 10.76 -5.51
C PRO A 105 -19.87 10.64 -5.98
N LEU A 106 -20.14 9.82 -7.00
CA LEU A 106 -21.48 9.61 -7.55
C LEU A 106 -22.16 8.38 -6.93
N THR A 107 -21.41 7.29 -6.74
CA THR A 107 -21.97 6.01 -6.26
C THR A 107 -21.75 5.76 -4.77
N GLY A 108 -20.78 6.45 -4.15
CA GLY A 108 -20.33 6.19 -2.79
C GLY A 108 -19.51 4.90 -2.64
N GLU A 109 -19.23 4.18 -3.73
CA GLU A 109 -18.51 2.92 -3.65
C GLU A 109 -17.01 3.11 -3.46
N TRP A 110 -16.44 2.34 -2.53
CA TRP A 110 -14.99 2.27 -2.32
C TRP A 110 -14.34 1.21 -3.21
N HIS A 111 -13.24 1.60 -3.83
CA HIS A 111 -12.36 0.78 -4.65
C HIS A 111 -10.90 1.22 -4.48
N PRO A 112 -9.92 0.32 -4.71
CA PRO A 112 -8.50 0.69 -4.73
C PRO A 112 -8.22 1.91 -5.60
N ALA A 113 -7.46 2.88 -5.11
CA ALA A 113 -7.04 4.02 -5.90
C ALA A 113 -6.02 3.61 -6.98
N PRO A 114 -6.07 4.21 -8.19
CA PRO A 114 -5.14 3.89 -9.28
C PRO A 114 -3.67 4.05 -8.85
N PHE A 115 -2.84 3.11 -9.31
CA PHE A 115 -1.39 3.15 -9.06
C PHE A 115 -0.68 4.18 -9.94
N ASP A 116 0.31 4.88 -9.39
CA ASP A 116 1.30 5.60 -10.19
C ASP A 116 2.29 4.60 -10.78
N ALA A 117 2.18 4.34 -12.09
CA ALA A 117 3.05 3.40 -12.80
C ALA A 117 4.54 3.75 -12.68
N SER A 118 4.89 5.02 -12.48
CA SER A 118 6.28 5.43 -12.23
C SER A 118 6.74 5.03 -10.82
N ALA A 119 5.85 5.07 -9.82
CA ALA A 119 6.17 4.60 -8.48
C ALA A 119 6.39 3.08 -8.45
N VAL A 120 5.55 2.32 -9.17
CA VAL A 120 5.72 0.88 -9.37
C VAL A 120 7.06 0.57 -10.04
N ASP A 121 7.36 1.22 -11.16
CA ASP A 121 8.61 0.98 -11.91
C ASP A 121 9.85 1.36 -11.13
N ASN A 122 9.81 2.47 -10.37
CA ASN A 122 10.92 2.86 -9.51
C ASN A 122 11.27 1.78 -8.48
N MET A 123 10.26 1.20 -7.82
CA MET A 123 10.47 0.11 -6.87
C MET A 123 11.01 -1.16 -7.53
N ARG A 124 10.48 -1.53 -8.69
CA ARG A 124 10.99 -2.65 -9.49
C ARG A 124 12.46 -2.46 -9.86
N ARG A 125 12.84 -1.27 -10.35
CA ARG A 125 14.23 -0.96 -10.68
C ARG A 125 15.13 -1.02 -9.46
N LEU A 126 14.72 -0.45 -8.33
CA LEU A 126 15.50 -0.53 -7.08
C LEU A 126 15.76 -1.98 -6.68
N LEU A 127 14.75 -2.84 -6.83
CA LEU A 127 14.84 -4.26 -6.54
C LEU A 127 15.82 -4.99 -7.48
N GLU A 128 15.72 -4.76 -8.79
CA GLU A 128 16.62 -5.35 -9.79
C GLU A 128 18.07 -4.92 -9.61
N HIS A 129 18.31 -3.66 -9.22
CA HIS A 129 19.66 -3.12 -9.01
C HIS A 129 20.18 -3.37 -7.58
N SER A 130 19.44 -4.10 -6.74
CA SER A 130 19.86 -4.41 -5.38
C SER A 130 20.96 -5.48 -5.32
N GLY A 131 21.12 -6.29 -6.37
CA GLY A 131 22.06 -7.40 -6.39
C GLY A 131 21.62 -8.62 -5.55
N VAL A 132 20.40 -8.59 -5.01
CA VAL A 132 19.79 -9.67 -4.22
C VAL A 132 18.46 -10.08 -4.89
N PRO A 133 18.07 -11.36 -4.87
CA PRO A 133 16.76 -11.78 -5.35
C PRO A 133 15.64 -11.01 -4.66
N GLY A 134 14.68 -10.52 -5.44
CA GLY A 134 13.57 -9.73 -4.95
C GLY A 134 12.27 -10.11 -5.65
N HIS A 135 11.17 -9.96 -4.92
CA HIS A 135 9.85 -10.38 -5.34
C HIS A 135 8.83 -9.26 -5.18
N ILE A 136 7.84 -9.21 -6.08
CA ILE A 136 6.76 -8.23 -6.04
C ILE A 136 5.42 -8.95 -5.97
N TYR A 137 4.78 -8.87 -4.80
CA TYR A 137 3.46 -9.43 -4.55
C TYR A 137 2.37 -8.34 -4.54
N PRO A 138 1.23 -8.53 -5.23
CA PRO A 138 0.05 -7.70 -5.08
C PRO A 138 -0.69 -8.06 -3.78
N LEU A 139 -0.94 -7.05 -2.96
CA LEU A 139 -1.58 -7.15 -1.64
C LEU A 139 -2.82 -6.25 -1.61
N SER A 140 -3.91 -6.74 -1.03
CA SER A 140 -5.16 -6.00 -0.92
C SER A 140 -5.59 -5.85 0.54
N LEU A 141 -6.05 -4.65 0.87
CA LEU A 141 -6.55 -4.24 2.17
C LEU A 141 -7.99 -3.76 2.05
N LEU A 142 -8.85 -4.21 2.97
CA LEU A 142 -10.21 -3.74 3.14
C LEU A 142 -10.44 -3.39 4.62
N CYS A 143 -10.35 -2.11 4.96
CA CYS A 143 -10.43 -1.60 6.32
C CYS A 143 -10.92 -0.14 6.41
N TYR A 144 -11.40 0.48 5.33
CA TYR A 144 -11.77 1.90 5.38
C TYR A 144 -12.81 2.24 6.47
N GLU A 145 -13.74 1.34 6.82
CA GLU A 145 -14.76 1.59 7.86
C GLU A 145 -14.17 1.85 9.25
N ILE A 146 -13.02 1.27 9.60
CA ILE A 146 -12.48 1.42 10.97
C ILE A 146 -11.98 2.84 11.24
N MET A 147 -11.47 3.53 10.21
CA MET A 147 -10.96 4.89 10.29
C MET A 147 -10.90 5.53 8.89
N PRO A 148 -12.06 5.86 8.31
CA PRO A 148 -12.12 6.30 6.92
C PRO A 148 -11.45 7.67 6.76
N PRO A 149 -10.83 7.92 5.59
CA PRO A 149 -10.41 9.26 5.26
C PRO A 149 -11.61 10.21 5.07
N PRO A 150 -11.40 11.53 5.22
CA PRO A 150 -12.38 12.51 4.77
C PRO A 150 -12.71 12.34 3.29
N GLN A 151 -13.95 12.65 2.90
CA GLN A 151 -14.41 12.53 1.50
C GLN A 151 -13.58 13.39 0.54
N GLN A 152 -13.15 14.58 0.99
CA GLN A 152 -12.29 15.47 0.23
C GLN A 152 -10.84 15.41 0.72
N ILE A 153 -9.90 15.75 -0.15
CA ILE A 153 -8.49 15.84 0.22
C ILE A 153 -8.29 17.17 0.96
N GLU A 154 -8.12 17.10 2.28
CA GLU A 154 -7.75 18.27 3.08
C GLU A 154 -6.25 18.54 2.94
N LYS A 155 -5.88 19.82 2.77
CA LYS A 155 -4.47 20.24 2.63
C LYS A 155 -3.80 20.51 3.98
N GLU A 156 -4.59 20.95 4.95
CA GLU A 156 -4.12 21.30 6.30
C GLU A 156 -4.14 20.09 7.23
N ILE A 157 -3.41 20.19 8.34
CA ILE A 157 -3.46 19.22 9.44
C ILE A 157 -4.74 19.51 10.24
N GLY A 158 -5.49 18.47 10.61
CA GLY A 158 -6.73 18.62 11.37
C GLY A 158 -7.92 17.82 10.86
N GLU A 159 -7.70 16.86 9.95
CA GLU A 159 -8.75 15.97 9.45
C GLU A 159 -9.58 15.38 10.59
N GLN A 160 -10.91 15.52 10.51
CA GLN A 160 -11.81 14.87 11.46
C GLN A 160 -11.66 13.36 11.34
N ARG A 161 -11.31 12.70 12.45
CA ARG A 161 -11.23 11.24 12.53
C ARG A 161 -12.57 10.69 12.98
N VAL A 162 -13.17 9.85 12.14
CA VAL A 162 -14.28 8.97 12.52
C VAL A 162 -13.68 7.60 12.78
N ILE A 163 -14.09 6.95 13.86
CA ILE A 163 -13.61 5.62 14.23
C ILE A 163 -14.83 4.72 14.44
N SER A 164 -14.79 3.50 13.92
CA SER A 164 -15.86 2.53 14.09
C SER A 164 -15.30 1.12 14.35
N PHE A 165 -16.15 0.26 14.90
CA PHE A 165 -15.86 -1.17 14.97
C PHE A 165 -16.40 -1.85 13.70
N HIS A 166 -15.51 -2.44 12.91
CA HIS A 166 -15.88 -3.11 11.67
C HIS A 166 -14.92 -4.27 11.34
N GLY A 167 -15.40 -5.23 10.56
CA GLY A 167 -14.55 -6.29 10.00
C GLY A 167 -13.51 -5.72 9.02
N VAL A 168 -12.32 -6.32 9.02
CA VAL A 168 -11.21 -5.97 8.13
C VAL A 168 -10.78 -7.18 7.31
N GLY A 169 -10.18 -6.92 6.15
CA GLY A 169 -9.68 -7.93 5.23
C GLY A 169 -8.24 -7.64 4.79
N LEU A 170 -7.45 -8.71 4.71
CA LEU A 170 -6.10 -8.71 4.17
C LEU A 170 -5.99 -9.89 3.20
N SER A 171 -5.47 -9.66 2.01
CA SER A 171 -5.19 -10.70 1.01
C SER A 171 -3.86 -10.43 0.33
N VAL A 172 -3.14 -11.49 -0.01
CA VAL A 172 -1.97 -11.43 -0.89
C VAL A 172 -2.12 -12.53 -1.94
N ALA A 173 -1.81 -12.23 -3.20
CA ALA A 173 -1.83 -13.21 -4.29
C ALA A 173 -0.39 -13.54 -4.75
N GLU A 174 -0.28 -14.42 -5.74
CA GLU A 174 1.01 -14.85 -6.28
C GLU A 174 1.87 -13.70 -6.81
N GLU A 175 3.17 -13.94 -6.87
CA GLU A 175 4.14 -13.00 -7.43
C GLU A 175 3.81 -12.69 -8.90
N ILE A 176 3.86 -11.41 -9.27
CA ILE A 176 3.81 -11.01 -10.67
C ILE A 176 5.22 -10.72 -11.15
N LYS A 177 5.72 -11.57 -12.05
CA LYS A 177 7.04 -11.41 -12.66
C LYS A 177 6.99 -10.43 -13.82
N TYR A 178 7.85 -9.42 -13.77
CA TYR A 178 7.93 -8.37 -14.78
C TYR A 178 8.09 -8.95 -16.19
N GLY A 179 9.09 -9.81 -16.39
CA GLY A 179 9.39 -10.41 -17.69
C GLY A 179 8.23 -11.20 -18.30
N ASP A 180 7.44 -11.88 -17.46
CA ASP A 180 6.32 -12.73 -17.92
C ASP A 180 5.18 -11.86 -18.46
N VAL A 181 4.81 -10.79 -17.75
CA VAL A 181 3.69 -9.93 -18.17
C VAL A 181 4.09 -8.93 -19.26
N THR A 182 5.37 -8.54 -19.35
CA THR A 182 5.83 -7.55 -20.33
C THR A 182 6.50 -8.16 -21.57
N ALA A 183 6.50 -9.49 -21.72
CA ALA A 183 7.19 -10.18 -22.83
C ALA A 183 6.80 -9.68 -24.23
N GLN A 184 5.56 -9.22 -24.40
CA GLN A 184 5.02 -8.73 -25.67
C GLN A 184 5.00 -7.19 -25.80
N SER A 185 5.58 -6.47 -24.82
CA SER A 185 5.64 -5.01 -24.86
C SER A 185 6.58 -4.53 -25.98
N ARG A 186 6.20 -3.44 -26.66
CA ARG A 186 6.98 -2.87 -27.77
C ARG A 186 8.09 -1.96 -27.29
N ASN A 187 7.94 -1.38 -26.11
CA ASN A 187 8.89 -0.45 -25.50
C ASN A 187 8.75 -0.42 -23.97
N ALA A 188 9.71 0.24 -23.32
CA ALA A 188 9.78 0.33 -21.86
C ALA A 188 8.60 1.09 -21.22
N ASP A 189 8.02 2.07 -21.92
CA ASP A 189 6.88 2.83 -21.39
C ASP A 189 5.59 1.99 -21.37
N GLU A 190 5.36 1.21 -22.41
CA GLU A 190 4.28 0.23 -22.49
C GLU A 190 4.47 -0.88 -21.44
N ALA A 191 5.68 -1.42 -21.32
CA ALA A 191 6.03 -2.44 -20.33
C ALA A 191 5.73 -1.96 -18.89
N ARG A 192 6.09 -0.71 -18.58
CA ARG A 192 5.78 -0.07 -17.29
C ARG A 192 4.27 -0.01 -17.05
N GLY A 193 3.49 0.38 -18.06
CA GLY A 193 2.03 0.44 -17.98
C GLY A 193 1.42 -0.93 -17.69
N ILE A 194 1.77 -1.93 -18.50
CA ILE A 194 1.28 -3.31 -18.39
C ILE A 194 1.59 -3.90 -17.01
N PHE A 195 2.83 -3.74 -16.53
CA PHE A 195 3.22 -4.28 -15.22
C PHE A 195 2.44 -3.62 -14.07
N SER A 196 2.28 -2.29 -14.11
CA SER A 196 1.50 -1.57 -13.11
C SER A 196 0.03 -1.97 -13.12
N GLU A 197 -0.55 -2.15 -14.31
CA GLU A 197 -1.94 -2.57 -14.48
C GLU A 197 -2.17 -4.01 -14.00
N ALA A 198 -1.25 -4.94 -14.31
CA ALA A 198 -1.32 -6.32 -13.84
C ALA A 198 -1.35 -6.41 -12.30
N LEU A 199 -0.48 -5.65 -11.63
CA LEU A 199 -0.47 -5.56 -10.17
C LEU A 199 -1.77 -4.95 -9.63
N TYR A 200 -2.21 -3.85 -10.22
CA TYR A 200 -3.43 -3.16 -9.80
C TYR A 200 -4.67 -4.05 -9.95
N ASN A 201 -4.84 -4.72 -11.08
CA ASN A 201 -5.96 -5.62 -11.33
C ASN A 201 -5.98 -6.78 -10.32
N SER A 202 -4.83 -7.37 -10.01
CA SER A 202 -4.75 -8.38 -8.94
C SER A 202 -5.16 -7.85 -7.57
N VAL A 203 -4.80 -6.61 -7.23
CA VAL A 203 -5.24 -5.97 -5.98
C VAL A 203 -6.75 -5.74 -5.96
N VAL A 204 -7.34 -5.34 -7.10
CA VAL A 204 -8.79 -5.15 -7.26
C VAL A 204 -9.55 -6.48 -7.16
N ASP A 205 -9.06 -7.54 -7.80
CA ASP A 205 -9.69 -8.86 -7.73
C ASP A 205 -9.73 -9.40 -6.29
N GLN A 206 -8.60 -9.29 -5.58
CA GLN A 206 -8.51 -9.60 -4.16
C GLN A 206 -9.46 -8.73 -3.32
N TYR A 207 -9.50 -7.42 -3.60
CA TYR A 207 -10.35 -6.47 -2.89
C TYR A 207 -11.83 -6.84 -3.01
N ASN A 208 -12.28 -7.23 -4.20
CA ASN A 208 -13.66 -7.61 -4.45
C ASN A 208 -14.08 -8.88 -3.70
N VAL A 209 -13.16 -9.85 -3.55
CA VAL A 209 -13.39 -11.04 -2.72
C VAL A 209 -13.53 -10.67 -1.25
N LEU A 210 -12.64 -9.80 -0.73
CA LEU A 210 -12.72 -9.29 0.64
C LEU A 210 -14.01 -8.51 0.88
N LYS A 211 -14.39 -7.62 -0.05
CA LYS A 211 -15.63 -6.83 0.00
C LYS A 211 -16.85 -7.74 0.03
N SER A 212 -16.89 -8.79 -0.79
CA SER A 212 -17.96 -9.79 -0.77
C SER A 212 -18.01 -10.57 0.55
N ALA A 213 -16.85 -10.92 1.14
CA ALA A 213 -16.81 -11.65 2.40
C ALA A 213 -17.35 -10.82 3.58
N ILE A 214 -17.00 -9.53 3.62
CA ILE A 214 -17.22 -8.66 4.79
C ILE A 214 -18.51 -7.85 4.66
N PHE A 215 -18.75 -7.19 3.53
CA PHE A 215 -19.93 -6.30 3.36
C PHE A 215 -21.18 -7.01 2.85
N ARG A 216 -21.06 -8.24 2.36
CA ARG A 216 -22.20 -9.06 1.91
C ARG A 216 -22.44 -10.27 2.82
N ASP A 217 -21.81 -10.30 3.99
CA ASP A 217 -21.94 -11.35 5.01
C ASP A 217 -21.72 -12.79 4.48
N ARG A 218 -20.89 -12.95 3.43
CA ARG A 218 -20.63 -14.27 2.83
C ARG A 218 -19.47 -15.02 3.51
N GLY A 219 -18.63 -14.33 4.28
CA GLY A 219 -17.47 -14.92 4.95
C GLY A 219 -16.59 -15.76 4.00
N ALA A 220 -16.19 -16.95 4.45
CA ALA A 220 -15.31 -17.85 3.70
C ALA A 220 -15.89 -18.34 2.36
N VAL A 221 -17.21 -18.28 2.16
CA VAL A 221 -17.88 -18.67 0.91
C VAL A 221 -17.54 -17.73 -0.26
N SER A 222 -17.01 -16.53 0.03
CA SER A 222 -16.47 -15.64 -1.01
C SER A 222 -15.15 -16.11 -1.61
N SER A 223 -14.50 -17.13 -1.03
CA SER A 223 -13.27 -17.70 -1.58
C SER A 223 -13.48 -18.20 -3.01
N ASN A 224 -12.42 -18.15 -3.80
CA ASN A 224 -12.38 -18.69 -5.16
C ASN A 224 -11.06 -19.48 -5.36
N PRO A 225 -10.83 -20.11 -6.53
CA PRO A 225 -9.63 -20.92 -6.74
C PRO A 225 -8.30 -20.16 -6.57
N ALA A 226 -8.30 -18.84 -6.77
CA ALA A 226 -7.11 -18.00 -6.63
C ALA A 226 -6.96 -17.38 -5.23
N ILE A 227 -8.07 -17.20 -4.49
CA ILE A 227 -8.11 -16.48 -3.21
C ILE A 227 -8.87 -17.34 -2.19
N SER A 228 -8.14 -17.89 -1.23
CA SER A 228 -8.68 -18.68 -0.12
C SER A 228 -8.73 -17.86 1.15
N LEU A 229 -9.92 -17.63 1.69
CA LEU A 229 -10.11 -16.84 2.91
C LEU A 229 -10.06 -17.72 4.16
N SER A 230 -9.43 -17.21 5.21
CA SER A 230 -9.39 -17.83 6.54
C SER A 230 -9.46 -16.78 7.64
N GLN A 231 -9.65 -17.21 8.88
CA GLN A 231 -9.66 -16.36 10.08
C GLN A 231 -8.63 -16.91 11.08
N PRO A 232 -7.33 -16.64 10.89
CA PRO A 232 -6.22 -17.27 11.62
C PRO A 232 -6.04 -16.75 13.06
N TRP A 233 -7.14 -16.34 13.70
CA TRP A 233 -7.20 -15.93 15.10
C TRP A 233 -8.15 -16.80 15.94
N ARG A 234 -8.96 -17.63 15.28
CA ARG A 234 -9.77 -18.65 15.97
C ARG A 234 -8.90 -19.82 16.41
#